data_AF-J3N2R1-F1
#
_entry.id   AF-J3N2R1-F1
#
_cell.length_a   1.000
_cell.length_b   1.000
_cell.length_c   1.000
_cell.angle_alpha   90.00
_cell.angle_beta   90.00
_cell.angle_gamma   90.00
#
_symmetry.space_group_name_H-M   'P 1'
#
loop_
_entity.id
_entity.type
_entity.pdbx_description
1 polymer ?
#
loop_
_entity_poly.entity_id
_entity_poly.type
_entity_poly.pdbx_seq_one_letter_code
_entity_poly.pdbx_strand_id
1 'polypeptide(L)'
;MPHQDGPAYFPVVAIISLASPVVIDFTPHKRLKGEEFTDPQNSHSGESQTATSESNGSHKLEGANEAEPTSSSLLLMPCSLLVFKDQAYTDYLHGIQDNELHNLDKQVANMSQSEFKHLNSGGNQGKADESCSLNQSGVYRRAATRVSLTCRLVLKVHKKLFKI
;
A
#
# COMPACT_ATOMS: atom_id res chain seq x y z
N MET A 1 -4.61 -9.93 -5.60
CA MET A 1 -5.80 -9.06 -5.43
C MET A 1 -5.57 -8.11 -4.26
N PRO A 2 -5.70 -6.78 -4.45
CA PRO A 2 -5.59 -5.80 -3.36
C PRO A 2 -6.71 -5.98 -2.34
N HIS A 3 -6.38 -6.01 -1.05
CA HIS A 3 -7.34 -6.17 0.03
C HIS A 3 -6.84 -5.53 1.33
N GLN A 4 -7.71 -5.46 2.33
CA GLN A 4 -7.40 -5.04 3.69
C GLN A 4 -7.76 -6.17 4.66
N ASP A 5 -6.97 -6.34 5.71
CA ASP A 5 -7.27 -7.32 6.75
C ASP A 5 -8.41 -6.88 7.66
N GLY A 6 -9.27 -7.83 8.04
CA GLY A 6 -10.44 -7.56 8.89
C GLY A 6 -10.06 -7.07 10.29
N PRO A 7 -10.95 -6.32 10.98
CA PRO A 7 -10.64 -5.64 12.24
C PRO A 7 -10.24 -6.56 13.39
N ALA A 8 -10.56 -7.87 13.31
CA ALA A 8 -10.18 -8.85 14.31
C ALA A 8 -8.66 -9.07 14.44
N TYR A 9 -7.87 -8.63 13.45
CA TYR A 9 -6.41 -8.79 13.39
C TYR A 9 -5.64 -7.48 13.63
N PHE A 10 -6.35 -6.38 13.89
CA PHE A 10 -5.74 -5.10 14.24
C PHE A 10 -4.96 -5.23 15.57
N PRO A 11 -3.80 -4.56 15.74
CA PRO A 11 -3.24 -3.48 14.92
C PRO A 11 -2.12 -3.86 13.95
N VAL A 12 -1.67 -5.11 13.96
CA VAL A 12 -0.39 -5.48 13.35
C VAL A 12 -0.45 -6.85 12.69
N VAL A 13 0.20 -6.94 11.53
CA VAL A 13 0.39 -8.18 10.78
C VAL A 13 1.85 -8.34 10.45
N ALA A 14 2.32 -9.57 10.59
CA ALA A 14 3.67 -9.98 10.22
C ALA A 14 3.61 -11.06 9.13
N ILE A 15 4.41 -10.90 8.08
CA ILE A 15 4.51 -11.85 6.97
C ILE A 15 5.96 -12.27 6.82
N ILE A 16 6.23 -13.56 7.01
CA ILE A 16 7.52 -14.18 6.71
C ILE A 16 7.47 -14.66 5.25
N SER A 17 8.43 -14.24 4.43
CA SER A 17 8.54 -14.66 3.03
C SER A 17 9.61 -15.72 2.85
N LEU A 18 9.29 -16.80 2.12
CA LEU A 18 10.14 -17.98 1.93
C LEU A 18 10.19 -18.39 0.46
N ALA A 19 11.23 -19.14 0.10
CA ALA A 19 11.49 -19.77 -1.20
C ALA A 19 11.72 -18.81 -2.39
N SER A 20 10.74 -18.00 -2.80
CA SER A 20 10.83 -17.15 -3.99
C SER A 20 10.45 -15.70 -3.67
N PRO A 21 11.16 -14.70 -4.24
CA PRO A 21 10.82 -13.30 -4.05
C PRO A 21 9.50 -12.92 -4.74
N VAL A 22 8.89 -11.83 -4.27
CA VAL A 22 7.69 -11.23 -4.85
C VAL A 22 7.63 -9.74 -4.55
N VAL A 23 6.94 -8.97 -5.39
CA VAL A 23 6.60 -7.58 -5.08
C VAL A 23 5.21 -7.53 -4.46
N ILE A 24 5.08 -6.86 -3.32
CA ILE A 24 3.80 -6.51 -2.71
C ILE A 24 3.53 -5.02 -2.92
N ASP A 25 2.31 -4.69 -3.33
CA ASP A 25 1.85 -3.32 -3.53
C ASP A 25 1.00 -2.88 -2.34
N PHE A 26 1.23 -1.66 -1.86
CA PHE A 26 0.37 -0.92 -0.94
C PHE A 26 -0.25 0.26 -1.70
N THR A 27 -1.56 0.22 -1.88
CA THR A 27 -2.32 1.25 -2.60
C THR A 27 -3.33 1.90 -1.66
N PRO A 28 -3.49 3.23 -1.66
CA PRO A 28 -4.43 3.92 -0.77
C PRO A 28 -5.86 3.37 -0.87
N HIS A 29 -6.50 3.16 0.28
CA HIS A 29 -7.91 2.84 0.37
C HIS A 29 -8.76 4.06 -0.04
N LYS A 30 -9.94 3.85 -0.63
CA LYS A 30 -10.88 4.93 -1.00
C LYS A 30 -11.26 5.84 0.18
N ARG A 31 -11.12 5.35 1.42
CA ARG A 31 -11.38 6.09 2.67
C ARG A 31 -10.37 7.21 2.89
N LEU A 32 -9.15 7.07 2.39
CA LEU A 32 -8.17 8.16 2.37
C LEU A 32 -8.45 9.20 1.27
N LYS A 33 -9.27 8.86 0.27
CA LYS A 33 -9.54 9.71 -0.90
C LYS A 33 -10.84 10.52 -0.79
N GLY A 34 -11.52 10.49 0.36
CA GLY A 34 -12.82 11.16 0.49
C GLY A 34 -13.38 11.19 1.90
N GLU A 35 -12.94 12.17 2.68
CA GLU A 35 -13.83 12.95 3.54
C GLU A 35 -13.98 14.37 2.94
N GLU A 36 -14.39 14.47 1.67
CA GLU A 36 -15.16 15.64 1.26
C GLU A 36 -16.61 15.38 1.69
N PHE A 37 -16.97 15.93 2.85
CA PHE A 37 -18.33 16.06 3.32
C PHE A 37 -19.14 16.87 2.29
N THR A 38 -19.75 16.22 1.30
CA THR A 38 -20.87 16.81 0.58
C THR A 38 -22.12 16.49 1.38
N ASP A 39 -22.46 17.41 2.28
CA ASP A 39 -23.72 17.39 3.02
C ASP A 39 -24.89 17.52 2.01
N PRO A 40 -25.80 16.53 1.88
CA PRO A 40 -26.86 16.59 0.90
C PRO A 40 -28.17 17.02 1.55
N GLN A 41 -28.27 18.25 2.09
CA GLN A 41 -29.57 18.85 2.43
C GLN A 41 -29.52 20.38 2.32
N ASN A 42 -30.12 20.96 1.26
CA ASN A 42 -31.36 21.72 1.39
C ASN A 42 -31.87 22.17 0.02
N SER A 43 -32.98 21.59 -0.41
CA SER A 43 -33.81 22.10 -1.50
C SER A 43 -34.83 23.06 -0.89
N HIS A 44 -34.61 24.37 -0.97
CA HIS A 44 -35.69 25.35 -0.86
C HIS A 44 -35.38 26.65 -1.64
N SER A 45 -36.37 27.01 -2.44
CA SER A 45 -36.58 28.19 -3.27
C SER A 45 -36.72 29.52 -2.52
N GLY A 46 -36.36 30.64 -3.16
CA GLY A 46 -36.94 31.97 -2.86
C GLY A 46 -35.93 33.12 -2.73
N GLU A 47 -36.31 34.29 -3.24
CA GLU A 47 -35.50 35.49 -3.49
C GLU A 47 -35.16 36.37 -2.25
N SER A 48 -34.13 37.23 -2.45
CA SER A 48 -34.01 38.65 -2.04
C SER A 48 -33.46 39.11 -0.66
N GLN A 49 -32.47 40.03 -0.77
CA GLN A 49 -32.16 41.24 0.04
C GLN A 49 -31.10 41.22 1.17
N THR A 50 -29.95 41.83 0.86
CA THR A 50 -29.19 42.89 1.57
C THR A 50 -29.32 43.08 3.10
N ALA A 51 -28.20 42.97 3.84
CA ALA A 51 -27.46 44.10 4.47
C ALA A 51 -26.42 43.63 5.53
N THR A 52 -25.21 44.20 5.42
CA THR A 52 -24.11 44.44 6.38
C THR A 52 -24.12 43.83 7.80
N SER A 53 -23.00 43.18 8.18
CA SER A 53 -22.21 43.56 9.38
C SER A 53 -20.90 42.77 9.49
N GLU A 54 -19.85 43.49 9.88
CA GLU A 54 -18.46 43.06 10.08
C GLU A 54 -18.29 42.34 11.43
N SER A 55 -17.49 41.27 11.51
CA SER A 55 -16.59 41.00 12.65
C SER A 55 -15.66 39.80 12.43
N ASN A 56 -14.37 40.12 12.49
CA ASN A 56 -13.15 39.34 12.71
C ASN A 56 -13.21 37.88 13.16
N GLY A 57 -12.37 37.06 12.48
CA GLY A 57 -11.64 35.97 13.09
C GLY A 57 -11.80 34.62 12.39
N SER A 58 -11.03 34.38 11.32
CA SER A 58 -10.70 33.01 10.94
C SER A 58 -9.25 32.95 10.52
N HIS A 59 -8.45 32.36 11.39
CA HIS A 59 -7.08 31.95 11.15
C HIS A 59 -6.96 31.34 9.76
N LYS A 60 -6.08 31.93 8.96
CA LYS A 60 -5.50 31.31 7.77
C LYS A 60 -4.66 30.14 8.30
N LEU A 61 -5.24 28.96 8.44
CA LEU A 61 -4.45 27.75 8.65
C LEU A 61 -3.89 27.38 7.30
N GLU A 62 -2.60 27.69 7.21
CA GLU A 62 -1.68 27.39 6.15
C GLU A 62 -1.93 25.98 5.63
N GLY A 63 -2.27 25.89 4.33
CA GLY A 63 -2.36 24.63 3.63
C GLY A 63 -1.00 23.95 3.68
N ALA A 64 -0.83 23.03 4.63
CA ALA A 64 0.06 21.92 4.43
C ALA A 64 -0.45 21.24 3.15
N ASN A 65 0.40 21.17 2.13
CA ASN A 65 0.12 20.35 0.97
C ASN A 65 -0.01 18.91 1.48
N GLU A 66 -1.24 18.49 1.80
CA GLU A 66 -1.59 17.10 2.08
C GLU A 66 -1.25 16.35 0.80
N ALA A 67 -0.04 15.81 0.74
CA ALA A 67 0.43 15.07 -0.42
C ALA A 67 -0.55 13.92 -0.65
N GLU A 68 -1.17 13.90 -1.82
CA GLU A 68 -2.08 12.83 -2.23
C GLU A 68 -1.52 11.46 -1.83
N PRO A 69 -2.31 10.59 -1.18
CA PRO A 69 -1.85 9.29 -0.74
C PRO A 69 -1.16 8.55 -1.89
N THR A 70 0.13 8.27 -1.75
CA THR A 70 0.93 7.64 -2.81
C THR A 70 0.92 6.13 -2.65
N SER A 71 0.88 5.42 -3.77
CA SER A 71 1.08 3.96 -3.76
C SER A 71 2.57 3.65 -3.58
N SER A 72 2.88 2.59 -2.86
CA SER A 72 4.24 2.10 -2.67
C SER A 72 4.33 0.60 -2.93
N SER A 73 5.49 0.14 -3.38
CA SER A 73 5.75 -1.27 -3.63
C SER A 73 6.97 -1.71 -2.81
N LEU A 74 6.98 -2.97 -2.35
CA LEU A 74 8.09 -3.56 -1.60
C LEU A 74 8.48 -4.90 -2.21
N LEU A 75 9.78 -5.14 -2.37
CA LEU A 75 10.33 -6.44 -2.74
C LEU A 75 10.49 -7.29 -1.47
N LEU A 76 9.83 -8.45 -1.44
CA LEU A 76 9.94 -9.41 -0.35
C LEU A 76 10.86 -10.55 -0.75
N MET A 77 12.11 -10.50 -0.30
CA MET A 77 13.10 -11.56 -0.54
C MET A 77 12.81 -12.81 0.30
N PRO A 78 13.27 -14.01 -0.10
CA PRO A 78 13.27 -15.19 0.77
C PRO A 78 13.99 -14.88 2.09
N CYS A 79 13.47 -15.42 3.20
CA CYS A 79 13.94 -15.18 4.56
C CYS A 79 13.80 -13.73 5.05
N SER A 80 12.91 -12.94 4.45
CA SER A 80 12.55 -11.60 4.94
C SER A 80 11.28 -11.62 5.80
N LEU A 81 11.17 -10.63 6.68
CA LEU A 81 10.00 -10.37 7.52
C LEU A 81 9.43 -9.00 7.18
N LEU A 82 8.18 -8.96 6.72
CA LEU A 82 7.40 -7.73 6.57
C LEU A 82 6.50 -7.56 7.80
N VAL A 83 6.59 -6.42 8.47
CA VAL A 83 5.65 -6.02 9.54
C VAL A 83 4.99 -4.73 9.13
N PHE A 84 3.66 -4.70 9.11
CA PHE A 84 2.90 -3.47 8.88
C PHE A 84 1.82 -3.28 9.94
N LYS A 85 1.60 -2.02 10.32
CA LYS A 85 0.76 -1.57 11.44
C LYS A 85 0.18 -0.19 11.13
N ASP A 86 -0.72 0.28 12.00
CA ASP A 86 -1.30 1.64 11.97
C ASP A 86 -1.90 1.96 10.59
N GLN A 87 -1.52 3.10 9.98
CA GLN A 87 -2.05 3.57 8.69
C GLN A 87 -1.84 2.55 7.57
N ALA A 88 -0.70 1.85 7.54
CA ALA A 88 -0.45 0.82 6.53
C ALA A 88 -1.43 -0.37 6.64
N TYR A 89 -2.00 -0.60 7.83
CA TYR A 89 -3.04 -1.60 8.07
C TYR A 89 -4.45 -1.04 7.81
N THR A 90 -4.73 0.19 8.26
CA THR A 90 -6.08 0.76 8.23
C THR A 90 -6.43 1.40 6.91
N ASP A 91 -5.45 2.00 6.25
CA ASP A 91 -5.69 3.00 5.22
C ASP A 91 -5.14 2.61 3.85
N TYR A 92 -4.41 1.49 3.77
CA TYR A 92 -3.88 0.95 2.53
C TYR A 92 -4.44 -0.45 2.25
N LEU A 93 -4.77 -0.69 0.99
CA LEU A 93 -4.95 -2.02 0.45
C LEU A 93 -3.59 -2.60 0.15
N HIS A 94 -3.34 -3.85 0.54
CA HIS A 94 -2.13 -4.58 0.19
C HIS A 94 -2.45 -5.76 -0.73
N GLY A 95 -1.53 -6.07 -1.63
CA GLY A 95 -1.74 -7.18 -2.55
C GLY A 95 -0.51 -7.55 -3.36
N ILE A 96 -0.48 -8.82 -3.75
CA ILE A 96 0.43 -9.32 -4.77
C ILE A 96 -0.33 -9.39 -6.09
N GLN A 97 0.30 -8.91 -7.16
CA GLN A 97 -0.23 -9.05 -8.51
C GLN A 97 -0.09 -10.52 -8.95
N ASP A 98 -1.17 -11.08 -9.49
CA ASP A 98 -1.14 -12.44 -10.02
C ASP A 98 -0.54 -12.43 -11.43
N ASN A 99 0.78 -12.30 -11.48
CA ASN A 99 1.57 -12.29 -12.70
C ASN A 99 2.92 -12.98 -12.45
N GLU A 100 3.46 -13.62 -13.48
CA GLU A 100 4.81 -14.16 -13.46
C GLU A 100 5.86 -13.06 -13.60
N LEU A 101 5.52 -11.97 -14.31
CA LEU A 101 6.39 -10.82 -14.53
C LEU A 101 6.02 -9.67 -13.58
N HIS A 102 7.01 -9.21 -12.82
CA HIS A 102 6.89 -8.05 -11.94
C HIS A 102 7.69 -6.87 -12.50
N ASN A 103 7.05 -5.73 -12.66
CA ASN A 103 7.70 -4.49 -13.06
C ASN A 103 8.31 -3.80 -11.83
N LEU A 104 9.62 -3.89 -11.73
CA LEU A 104 10.51 -3.18 -10.80
C LEU A 104 10.83 -1.75 -11.23
N ASP A 105 10.33 -1.31 -12.38
CA ASP A 105 10.35 0.11 -12.79
C ASP A 105 9.40 0.97 -11.95
N LYS A 106 8.43 0.34 -11.26
CA LYS A 106 7.69 0.98 -10.16
C LYS A 106 8.68 1.32 -9.05
N GLN A 107 8.48 2.43 -8.34
CA GLN A 107 9.32 2.79 -7.19
C GLN A 107 9.14 1.74 -6.06
N VAL A 108 9.95 0.69 -6.10
CA VAL A 108 10.02 -0.33 -5.06
C VAL A 108 10.91 0.23 -3.96
N ALA A 109 10.31 0.57 -2.83
CA ALA A 109 10.93 1.44 -1.82
C ALA A 109 12.19 0.85 -1.18
N ASN A 110 12.30 -0.48 -1.11
CA ASN A 110 13.43 -1.18 -0.52
C ASN A 110 14.38 -1.81 -1.55
N MET A 111 14.34 -1.37 -2.81
CA MET A 111 15.14 -1.97 -3.87
C MET A 111 16.53 -1.33 -3.97
N SER A 112 17.57 -2.11 -3.71
CA SER A 112 18.96 -1.73 -3.98
C SER A 112 19.47 -2.30 -5.32
N GLN A 113 20.55 -1.69 -5.84
CA GLN A 113 21.19 -2.15 -7.08
C GLN A 113 21.75 -3.58 -6.96
N SER A 114 22.16 -4.01 -5.76
CA SER A 114 22.64 -5.37 -5.49
C SER A 114 21.50 -6.39 -5.55
N GLU A 115 20.37 -6.12 -4.92
CA GLU A 115 19.20 -7.01 -4.97
C GLU A 115 18.70 -7.23 -6.40
N PHE A 116 18.77 -6.20 -7.24
CA PHE A 116 18.42 -6.30 -8.66
C PHE A 116 19.32 -7.30 -9.40
N LYS A 117 20.63 -7.26 -9.12
CA LYS A 117 21.59 -8.22 -9.70
C LYS A 117 21.33 -9.65 -9.23
N HIS A 118 20.96 -9.85 -7.96
CA HIS A 118 20.64 -11.18 -7.43
C HIS A 118 19.39 -11.78 -8.07
N LEU A 119 18.38 -10.96 -8.37
CA LEU A 119 17.17 -11.41 -9.08
C LEU A 119 17.47 -11.82 -10.53
N ASN A 120 18.42 -11.15 -11.19
CA ASN A 120 18.76 -11.40 -12.60
C ASN A 120 19.86 -12.46 -12.79
N SER A 121 20.66 -12.76 -11.77
CA SER A 121 21.80 -13.71 -11.88
C SER A 121 21.40 -15.19 -11.81
N GLY A 122 20.13 -15.50 -11.53
CA GLY A 122 19.64 -16.88 -11.42
C GLY A 122 19.29 -17.56 -12.75
N GLY A 123 19.37 -16.85 -13.88
CA GLY A 123 19.20 -17.43 -15.22
C GLY A 123 20.54 -17.97 -15.73
N ASN A 124 20.59 -19.26 -16.07
CA ASN A 124 21.76 -19.90 -16.67
C ASN A 124 22.41 -19.02 -17.75
N GLN A 125 23.64 -18.57 -17.51
CA GLN A 125 24.49 -17.96 -18.52
C GLN A 125 24.84 -19.01 -19.57
N GLY A 126 24.08 -19.04 -20.67
CA GLY A 126 24.65 -19.40 -21.96
C GLY A 126 25.56 -18.25 -22.39
N LYS A 127 26.84 -18.52 -22.61
CA LYS A 127 27.82 -17.56 -23.13
C LYS A 127 27.26 -16.86 -24.39
N ALA A 128 27.09 -15.54 -24.33
CA ALA A 128 27.10 -14.69 -25.52
C ALA A 128 27.44 -13.24 -25.12
N ASP A 129 28.61 -12.84 -25.60
CA ASP A 129 29.10 -11.51 -25.97
C ASP A 129 28.93 -10.29 -25.06
N GLU A 130 30.08 -9.69 -24.79
CA GLU A 130 30.29 -8.46 -24.06
C GLU A 130 30.09 -7.27 -25.00
N SER A 131 28.85 -6.96 -25.36
CA SER A 131 28.46 -5.59 -25.75
C SER A 131 26.95 -5.41 -25.72
N CYS A 132 26.47 -4.49 -24.89
CA CYS A 132 25.37 -3.55 -25.19
C CYS A 132 24.94 -2.81 -23.92
N SER A 133 25.28 -1.54 -23.91
CA SER A 133 24.90 -0.52 -22.94
C SER A 133 23.39 -0.31 -22.88
N LEU A 134 22.91 -0.03 -21.65
CA LEU A 134 21.72 0.76 -21.30
C LEU A 134 20.34 0.16 -21.67
N ASN A 135 19.43 0.13 -20.69
CA ASN A 135 18.03 -0.33 -20.74
C ASN A 135 17.77 -1.80 -20.40
N GLN A 136 18.33 -2.30 -19.28
CA GLN A 136 17.72 -3.46 -18.61
C GLN A 136 16.36 -3.01 -18.07
N SER A 137 15.29 -3.24 -18.84
CA SER A 137 13.90 -3.07 -18.37
C SER A 137 13.77 -3.79 -17.03
N GLY A 138 13.37 -3.06 -15.99
CA GLY A 138 13.32 -3.55 -14.62
C GLY A 138 12.21 -4.56 -14.45
N VAL A 139 12.35 -5.75 -15.02
CA VAL A 139 11.33 -6.81 -14.99
C VAL A 139 11.92 -8.03 -14.31
N TYR A 140 11.29 -8.45 -13.22
CA TYR A 140 11.61 -9.67 -12.52
C TYR A 140 10.62 -10.78 -12.88
N ARG A 141 11.11 -11.94 -13.32
CA ARG A 141 10.28 -13.13 -13.54
C ARG A 141 10.32 -14.06 -12.34
N ARG A 142 9.14 -14.44 -11.81
CA ARG A 142 9.01 -15.47 -10.78
C ARG A 142 9.52 -16.80 -11.33
N ALA A 143 10.55 -17.36 -10.71
CA ALA A 143 11.14 -18.64 -11.13
C ALA A 143 10.57 -19.85 -10.38
N ALA A 144 9.95 -19.63 -9.21
CA ALA A 144 9.51 -20.69 -8.32
C ALA A 144 8.26 -20.31 -7.51
N THR A 145 7.68 -21.33 -6.85
CA THR A 145 6.57 -21.12 -5.92
C THR A 145 7.07 -20.36 -4.69
N ARG A 146 6.37 -19.28 -4.34
CA ARG A 146 6.60 -18.53 -3.10
C ARG A 146 5.78 -19.15 -1.97
N VAL A 147 6.38 -19.26 -0.79
CA VAL A 147 5.68 -19.63 0.44
C VAL A 147 5.71 -18.44 1.39
N SER A 148 4.62 -18.21 2.13
CA SER A 148 4.62 -17.22 3.21
C SER A 148 3.82 -17.66 4.41
N LEU A 149 4.27 -17.22 5.58
CA LEU A 149 3.58 -17.40 6.84
C LEU A 149 3.06 -16.04 7.30
N THR A 150 1.75 -15.92 7.50
CA THR A 150 1.12 -14.70 8.00
C THR A 150 0.74 -14.89 9.46
N CYS A 151 1.38 -14.13 10.33
CA CYS A 151 1.16 -14.15 11.77
C CYS A 151 0.27 -12.96 12.17
N ARG A 152 -0.78 -13.25 12.95
CA ARG A 152 -1.76 -12.25 13.43
C ARG A 152 -2.08 -12.51 14.89
N LEU A 153 -2.37 -11.45 15.63
CA LEU A 153 -2.87 -11.54 16.99
C LEU A 153 -4.40 -11.44 16.98
N VAL A 154 -5.09 -12.41 17.57
CA VAL A 154 -6.56 -12.40 17.68
C VAL A 154 -6.95 -12.36 19.15
N LEU A 155 -7.66 -11.31 19.54
CA LEU A 155 -8.19 -11.20 20.90
C LEU A 155 -9.36 -12.16 21.09
N LYS A 156 -9.30 -12.96 22.16
CA LYS A 156 -10.36 -13.88 22.51
C LYS A 156 -11.54 -13.12 23.11
N VAL A 157 -12.68 -13.15 22.43
CA VAL A 157 -13.93 -12.55 22.94
C VAL A 157 -14.64 -13.57 23.84
N HIS A 158 -14.96 -13.19 25.08
CA HIS A 158 -15.68 -14.05 26.02
C HIS A 158 -17.18 -13.81 25.95
N LYS A 159 -17.98 -14.88 25.79
CA LYS A 159 -19.44 -14.82 25.55
C LYS A 159 -20.27 -14.14 26.66
N LYS A 160 -19.71 -13.90 27.85
CA LYS A 160 -20.45 -13.35 29.00
C LYS A 160 -20.60 -11.82 29.02
N LEU A 161 -20.11 -11.10 28.01
CA LEU A 161 -20.18 -9.64 27.96
C LEU A 161 -21.50 -9.08 27.41
N PHE A 162 -22.31 -9.89 26.72
CA PHE A 162 -23.63 -9.49 26.25
C PHE A 162 -24.71 -10.27 27.01
N LYS A 163 -25.12 -9.75 28.17
CA LYS A 163 -26.44 -10.05 28.72
C LYS A 163 -27.41 -9.09 28.02
N ILE A 164 -28.22 -9.61 27.10
CA ILE A 164 -29.42 -8.94 26.60
C ILE A 164 -30.50 -9.11 27.67
#